data_AF-D0MT08-F1
#
_entry.id   AF-D0MT08-F1
#
_cell.length_a   1.000
_cell.length_b   1.000
_cell.length_c   1.000
_cell.angle_alpha   90.00
_cell.angle_beta   90.00
_cell.angle_gamma   90.00
#
_symmetry.space_group_name_H-M   'P 1'
#
loop_
_entity.id
_entity.type
_entity.pdbx_description
1 polymer ?
#
loop_
_entity_poly.entity_id
_entity_poly.type
_entity_poly.pdbx_seq_one_letter_code
_entity_poly.pdbx_strand_id
1 'polypeptide(L)'
;MASAAMVVYCFDTLQSHFDGGTEPTPRFDVHEEYPLFVTWEIDEHGGTRLRGCIGTLAPTRLRNLRDFTFKSALRDHRFDPIGPQELHRLHCSVSLLIDYEDAESYDDWEVDAFAL
;
A
#
# COMPACT_ATOMS: atom_id res chain seq x y z
N MET A 1 -12.11 0.83 -7.75
CA MET A 1 -12.22 0.53 -6.30
C MET A 1 -11.07 -0.36 -5.85
N ALA A 2 -10.57 -0.18 -4.63
CA ALA A 2 -9.55 -1.07 -4.06
C ALA A 2 -10.10 -2.50 -3.99
N SER A 3 -9.25 -3.49 -4.30
CA SER A 3 -9.68 -4.90 -4.35
C SER A 3 -8.68 -5.82 -3.67
N ALA A 4 -9.17 -6.98 -3.20
CA ALA A 4 -8.31 -8.02 -2.64
C ALA A 4 -7.22 -8.48 -3.62
N ALA A 5 -7.47 -8.39 -4.93
CA ALA A 5 -6.48 -8.73 -5.96
C ALA A 5 -5.24 -7.81 -5.91
N MET A 6 -5.40 -6.53 -5.53
CA MET A 6 -4.27 -5.59 -5.39
C MET A 6 -3.41 -5.95 -4.17
N VAL A 7 -4.04 -6.36 -3.07
CA VAL A 7 -3.35 -6.80 -1.85
C VAL A 7 -2.60 -8.10 -2.08
N VAL A 8 -3.24 -9.09 -2.71
CA VAL A 8 -2.59 -10.36 -3.09
C VAL A 8 -1.39 -10.09 -3.99
N TYR A 9 -1.53 -9.21 -4.99
CA TYR A 9 -0.42 -8.82 -5.86
C TYR A 9 0.75 -8.19 -5.11
N CYS A 10 0.49 -7.39 -4.06
CA CYS A 10 1.55 -6.83 -3.21
C CYS A 10 2.30 -7.94 -2.45
N PHE A 11 1.59 -8.91 -1.87
CA PHE A 11 2.20 -10.07 -1.21
C PHE A 11 3.00 -10.93 -2.18
N ASP A 12 2.41 -11.32 -3.31
CA ASP A 12 3.07 -12.13 -4.33
C ASP A 12 4.33 -11.42 -4.86
N THR A 13 4.28 -10.09 -5.02
CA THR A 13 5.41 -9.29 -5.47
C THR A 13 6.55 -9.33 -4.46
N LEU A 14 6.23 -9.16 -3.18
CA LEU A 14 7.24 -9.18 -2.12
C LEU A 14 7.80 -10.60 -1.90
N GLN A 15 6.97 -11.63 -1.97
CA GLN A 15 7.38 -13.02 -1.89
C GLN A 15 8.30 -13.40 -3.06
N SER A 16 7.89 -13.13 -4.30
CA SER A 16 8.71 -13.36 -5.49
C SER A 16 10.07 -12.65 -5.40
N HIS A 17 10.15 -11.47 -4.78
CA HIS A 17 11.42 -10.79 -4.56
C HIS A 17 12.36 -11.58 -3.66
N PHE A 18 11.88 -12.17 -2.57
CA PHE A 18 12.71 -13.00 -1.69
C PHE A 18 13.08 -14.34 -2.31
N ASP A 19 12.18 -14.93 -3.07
CA ASP A 19 12.41 -16.23 -3.74
C ASP A 19 13.28 -16.09 -5.01
N GLY A 20 13.59 -14.86 -5.45
CA GLY A 20 14.26 -14.60 -6.73
C GLY A 20 13.40 -14.98 -7.94
N GLY A 21 12.08 -15.02 -7.75
CA GLY A 21 11.08 -15.41 -8.75
C GLY A 21 10.75 -14.30 -9.75
N THR A 22 9.84 -14.62 -10.66
CA THR A 22 9.33 -13.67 -11.65
C THR A 22 8.28 -12.74 -11.04
N GLU A 23 8.10 -11.58 -11.67
CA GLU A 23 7.01 -10.67 -11.34
C GLU A 23 5.65 -11.36 -11.49
N PRO A 24 4.76 -11.27 -10.49
CA PRO A 24 3.42 -11.85 -10.59
C PRO A 24 2.58 -11.12 -11.64
N THR A 25 1.57 -11.80 -12.18
CA THR A 25 0.61 -11.20 -13.12
C THR A 25 -0.51 -10.49 -12.35
N PRO A 26 -0.76 -9.19 -12.58
CA PRO A 26 -1.84 -8.47 -11.91
C PRO A 26 -3.21 -8.98 -12.37
N ARG A 27 -4.16 -9.09 -11.42
CA ARG A 27 -5.55 -9.51 -11.67
C ARG A 27 -6.55 -8.36 -11.49
N PHE A 28 -6.12 -7.16 -11.85
CA PHE A 28 -6.88 -5.91 -11.83
C PHE A 28 -6.50 -5.09 -13.08
N ASP A 29 -7.28 -4.07 -13.41
CA ASP A 29 -6.96 -3.20 -14.53
C ASP A 29 -5.76 -2.32 -14.20
N VAL A 30 -4.64 -2.57 -14.87
CA VAL A 30 -3.38 -1.85 -14.65
C VAL A 30 -3.39 -0.43 -15.23
N HIS A 31 -4.39 -0.09 -16.05
CA HIS A 31 -4.53 1.21 -16.70
C HIS A 31 -5.31 2.24 -15.89
N GLU A 32 -6.10 1.82 -14.90
CA GLU A 32 -6.75 2.75 -13.99
C GLU A 32 -5.72 3.60 -13.23
N GLU A 33 -6.08 4.84 -12.93
CA GLU A 33 -5.23 5.82 -12.26
C GLU A 33 -5.87 6.31 -10.97
N TYR A 34 -5.14 6.20 -9.87
CA TYR A 34 -5.57 6.67 -8.56
C TYR A 34 -4.35 7.21 -7.80
N PRO A 35 -4.50 8.25 -6.97
CA PRO A 35 -3.61 8.42 -5.83
C PRO A 35 -3.74 7.20 -4.92
N LEU A 36 -2.62 6.68 -4.43
CA LEU A 36 -2.63 5.40 -3.72
C LEU A 36 -1.54 5.32 -2.66
N PHE A 37 -1.78 4.50 -1.65
CA PHE A 37 -0.82 4.13 -0.62
C PHE A 37 -0.80 2.61 -0.47
N VAL A 38 0.40 2.04 -0.36
CA VAL A 38 0.60 0.67 0.08
C VAL A 38 1.13 0.71 1.50
N THR A 39 0.41 0.05 2.39
CA THR A 39 0.69 0.01 3.82
C THR A 39 0.95 -1.43 4.24
N TRP A 40 2.04 -1.63 4.96
CA TRP A 40 2.41 -2.87 5.63
C TRP A 40 2.31 -2.68 7.12
N GLU A 41 1.70 -3.64 7.78
CA GLU A 41 1.67 -3.74 9.23
C GLU A 41 2.15 -5.13 9.64
N ILE A 42 2.59 -5.29 10.87
CA ILE A 42 3.10 -6.56 11.41
C ILE A 42 2.43 -6.85 12.74
N ASP A 43 2.04 -8.11 12.95
CA ASP A 43 1.54 -8.56 14.24
C ASP A 43 2.68 -8.70 15.25
N GLU A 44 2.61 -7.96 16.36
CA GLU A 44 3.51 -8.03 17.51
C GLU A 44 2.73 -8.30 18.81
N HIS A 45 3.42 -8.68 19.88
CA HIS A 45 2.80 -9.07 21.15
C HIS A 45 1.89 -7.97 21.71
N GLY A 46 0.59 -8.07 21.44
CA GLY A 46 -0.43 -7.12 21.91
C GLY A 46 -1.12 -6.30 20.81
N GLY A 47 -0.78 -6.48 19.53
CA GLY A 47 -1.49 -5.85 18.43
C GLY A 47 -0.70 -5.74 17.13
N THR A 48 -1.32 -5.12 16.14
CA THR A 48 -0.73 -4.86 14.83
C THR A 48 -0.03 -3.50 14.84
N ARG A 49 1.16 -3.41 14.24
CA ARG A 49 1.96 -2.18 14.19
C ARG A 49 2.38 -1.86 12.76
N LEU A 50 2.41 -0.57 12.41
CA LEU A 50 2.93 -0.10 11.13
C LEU A 50 4.37 -0.57 10.89
N ARG A 51 4.61 -1.18 9.73
CA ARG A 51 5.88 -1.77 9.29
C ARG A 51 6.45 -1.13 8.02
N GLY A 52 5.63 -0.34 7.31
CA GLY A 52 6.04 0.50 6.19
C GLY A 52 4.81 1.09 5.50
N CYS A 53 4.89 2.33 5.01
CA CYS A 53 3.80 2.93 4.24
C CYS A 53 4.35 3.99 3.29
N ILE A 54 4.15 3.78 1.99
CA ILE A 54 4.54 4.72 0.94
C ILE A 54 3.44 4.78 -0.11
N GLY A 55 3.18 5.99 -0.58
CA GLY A 55 2.15 6.28 -1.57
C GLY A 55 2.38 7.61 -2.28
N THR A 56 1.37 8.05 -3.00
CA THR A 56 1.33 9.31 -3.75
C THR A 56 -0.06 9.91 -3.67
N LEU A 57 -0.12 11.23 -3.53
CA LEU A 57 -1.35 12.01 -3.67
C LEU A 57 -1.63 12.41 -5.13
N ALA A 58 -0.64 12.30 -6.02
CA ALA A 58 -0.85 12.46 -7.45
C ALA A 58 -1.37 11.16 -8.08
N PRO A 59 -2.35 11.21 -8.99
CA PRO A 59 -2.84 10.03 -9.70
C PRO A 59 -1.71 9.27 -10.38
N THR A 60 -1.70 7.95 -10.19
CA THR A 60 -0.71 7.06 -10.80
C THR A 60 -1.38 5.79 -11.29
N ARG A 61 -0.84 5.21 -12.37
CA ARG A 61 -1.39 3.98 -12.94
C ARG A 61 -1.18 2.82 -11.99
N LEU A 62 -2.18 1.95 -11.87
CA LEU A 62 -2.09 0.75 -11.05
C LEU A 62 -0.99 -0.23 -11.50
N ARG A 63 -0.49 -0.13 -12.74
CA ARG A 63 0.75 -0.81 -13.17
C ARG A 63 1.96 -0.50 -12.26
N ASN A 64 1.97 0.68 -11.63
CA ASN A 64 3.06 1.12 -10.76
C ASN A 64 2.90 0.59 -9.32
N LEU A 65 1.82 -0.16 -9.02
CA LEU A 65 1.57 -0.70 -7.68
C LEU A 65 2.76 -1.49 -7.15
N ARG A 66 3.43 -2.26 -8.03
CA ARG A 66 4.67 -2.98 -7.73
C ARG A 66 5.78 -2.10 -7.16
N ASP A 67 5.97 -0.91 -7.72
CA ASP A 67 6.99 0.02 -7.23
C ASP A 67 6.63 0.55 -5.84
N PHE A 68 5.35 0.80 -5.59
CA PHE A 68 4.87 1.20 -4.26
C PHE A 68 4.95 0.06 -3.26
N THR A 69 4.73 -1.19 -3.68
CA THR A 69 4.99 -2.40 -2.87
C THR A 69 6.43 -2.42 -2.38
N PHE A 70 7.42 -2.27 -3.27
CA PHE A 70 8.83 -2.29 -2.86
C PHE A 70 9.25 -1.05 -2.08
N LYS A 71 8.75 0.14 -2.44
CA LYS A 71 9.07 1.35 -1.70
C LYS A 71 8.56 1.26 -0.26
N SER A 72 7.32 0.85 -0.07
CA SER A 72 6.72 0.70 1.26
C SER A 72 7.35 -0.43 2.07
N ALA A 73 7.67 -1.58 1.46
CA ALA A 73 8.22 -2.74 2.17
C ALA A 73 9.73 -2.64 2.45
N LEU A 74 10.50 -2.06 1.53
CA LEU A 74 11.97 -2.18 1.52
C LEU A 74 12.71 -0.85 1.56
N ARG A 75 12.03 0.29 1.30
CA ARG A 75 12.67 1.60 1.16
C ARG A 75 11.98 2.72 1.95
N ASP A 76 11.10 2.37 2.89
CA ASP A 76 10.57 3.33 3.85
C ASP A 76 11.65 3.56 4.92
N HIS A 77 12.37 4.67 4.82
CA HIS A 77 13.51 4.99 5.69
C HIS A 77 13.19 5.07 7.19
N ARG A 78 11.91 5.07 7.58
CA ARG A 78 11.48 5.03 8.98
C ARG A 78 11.62 3.63 9.59
N PHE A 79 11.79 2.60 8.77
CA PHE A 79 11.85 1.20 9.16
C PHE A 79 13.01 0.48 8.46
N ASP A 80 13.52 -0.59 9.06
CA ASP A 80 14.44 -1.50 8.36
C ASP A 80 13.70 -2.24 7.24
N PRO A 81 14.37 -2.62 6.13
CA PRO A 81 13.71 -3.40 5.08
C PRO A 81 13.04 -4.66 5.63
N ILE A 82 11.82 -4.96 5.19
CA ILE A 82 11.10 -6.17 5.59
C ILE A 82 11.91 -7.41 5.17
N GLY A 83 12.08 -8.35 6.10
CA GLY A 83 12.74 -9.63 5.85
C GLY A 83 11.76 -10.76 5.50
N PRO A 84 12.23 -11.84 4.84
CA PRO A 84 11.39 -12.98 4.45
C PRO A 84 10.75 -13.69 5.65
N GLN A 85 11.42 -13.68 6.80
CA GLN A 85 10.92 -14.26 8.05
C GLN A 85 9.68 -13.52 8.58
N GLU A 86 9.45 -12.27 8.18
CA GLU A 86 8.33 -11.46 8.67
C GLU A 86 7.03 -11.72 7.88
N LEU A 87 7.11 -12.26 6.65
CA LEU A 87 5.99 -12.36 5.71
C LEU A 87 4.71 -12.93 6.31
N HIS A 88 4.82 -14.00 7.09
CA HIS A 88 3.68 -14.71 7.68
C HIS A 88 2.95 -13.94 8.79
N ARG A 89 3.54 -12.83 9.27
CA ARG A 89 2.97 -11.94 10.31
C ARG A 89 2.53 -10.60 9.74
N LEU A 90 2.73 -10.37 8.45
CA LEU A 90 2.39 -9.09 7.82
C LEU A 90 0.92 -9.02 7.48
N HIS A 91 0.39 -7.81 7.56
CA HIS A 91 -0.86 -7.39 6.96
C HIS A 91 -0.55 -6.35 5.90
N CYS A 92 -1.28 -6.40 4.78
CA CYS A 92 -1.11 -5.45 3.68
C CYS A 92 -2.45 -4.80 3.36
N SER A 93 -2.41 -3.48 3.21
CA SER A 93 -3.55 -2.66 2.82
C SER A 93 -3.16 -1.79 1.62
N VAL A 94 -4.06 -1.70 0.65
CA VAL A 94 -3.94 -0.80 -0.51
C VAL A 94 -5.07 0.21 -0.43
N SER A 95 -4.72 1.47 -0.17
CA SER A 95 -5.68 2.57 -0.11
C SER A 95 -5.65 3.30 -1.45
N LEU A 96 -6.81 3.37 -2.13
CA LEU A 96 -7.00 4.22 -3.30
C LEU A 96 -7.79 5.44 -2.85
N LEU A 97 -7.24 6.63 -3.10
CA LEU A 97 -7.92 7.87 -2.76
C LEU A 97 -8.74 8.31 -3.97
N ILE A 98 -9.99 8.65 -3.70
CA ILE A 98 -10.97 9.10 -4.69
C ILE A 98 -11.60 10.39 -4.17
N ASP A 99 -12.27 11.13 -5.04
CA ASP A 99 -13.15 12.25 -4.66
C ASP A 99 -12.45 13.34 -3.82
N TYR A 100 -11.30 13.84 -4.31
CA TYR A 100 -10.64 15.02 -3.72
C TYR A 100 -11.53 16.24 -3.87
N GLU A 101 -11.71 16.98 -2.78
CA GLU A 101 -12.39 18.27 -2.75
C GLU A 101 -11.56 19.30 -1.98
N ASP A 102 -11.74 20.57 -2.37
CA ASP A 102 -11.12 21.69 -1.68
C ASP A 102 -11.94 22.01 -0.43
N ALA A 103 -11.30 22.14 0.73
CA ALA A 103 -11.95 22.60 1.94
C ALA A 103 -12.29 24.10 1.84
N GLU A 104 -13.51 24.48 2.21
CA GLU A 104 -13.93 25.89 2.19
C GLU A 104 -13.28 26.70 3.33
N SER A 105 -12.96 26.05 4.44
CA SER A 105 -12.35 26.67 5.62
C SER A 105 -11.57 25.65 6.48
N TYR A 106 -10.83 26.11 7.50
CA TYR A 106 -10.03 25.22 8.35
C TYR A 106 -10.88 24.31 9.26
N ASP A 107 -12.14 24.67 9.49
CA ASP A 107 -13.12 23.93 10.30
C ASP A 107 -14.11 23.12 9.45
N ASP A 108 -13.92 23.12 8.13
CA ASP A 108 -14.67 22.31 7.17
C ASP A 108 -14.14 20.86 7.12
N TRP A 109 -14.20 20.19 8.27
CA TRP A 109 -13.87 18.77 8.39
C TRP A 109 -14.94 18.05 9.18
N GLU A 110 -15.40 16.94 8.62
CA GLU A 110 -16.27 15.99 9.29
C GLU A 110 -15.48 14.74 9.65
N VAL A 111 -15.45 14.41 10.95
CA VAL A 111 -14.86 13.15 11.44
C VAL A 111 -15.56 11.99 10.75
N ASP A 112 -14.78 11.05 10.23
CA ASP A 112 -15.23 9.86 9.52
C ASP A 112 -15.79 10.09 8.10
N ALA A 113 -15.84 11.34 7.60
CA ALA A 113 -16.23 11.64 6.22
C ALA A 113 -15.01 11.84 5.29
N PHE A 114 -14.01 12.58 5.75
CA PHE A 114 -12.84 12.97 4.94
C PHE A 114 -11.52 12.57 5.60
N ALA A 115 -10.58 12.11 4.80
CA ALA A 115 -9.18 11.94 5.21
C ALA A 115 -8.37 13.16 4.72
N LEU A 116 -7.73 13.86 5.66
CA LEU A 116 -6.84 15.00 5.39
C LEU A 116 -5.44 14.54 4.94
#